data_AF-A0A327VWZ5-F1
#
_entry.id   AF-A0A327VWZ5-F1
#
_cell.length_a   1.000
_cell.length_b   1.000
_cell.length_c   1.000
_cell.angle_alpha   90.00
_cell.angle_beta   90.00
_cell.angle_gamma   90.00
#
_symmetry.space_group_name_H-M   'P 1'
#
loop_
_entity.id
_entity.type
_entity.pdbx_description
1 polymer ?
#
loop_
_entity_poly.entity_id
_entity_poly.type
_entity_poly.pdbx_seq_one_letter_code
_entity_poly.pdbx_strand_id
1 'polypeptide(L)'
;MTNQIVKALEHAAQRTGKAVGEDVGKAVKDLYHDTGKRLKRVADNHAENDAKHAAELERLAKRPRTESTPVYHMADDGSIRRLNPDRTHSELTDADRAKLGLDSSSMGRPRPGEQHAKLKNRSEGRTDPRPTASSSQVAVGTTDLSEATQLARHADRSYGTRNADGDFTSNNYASARVTGADGSGDFVLVGRSNGFRHSERMIGTPFLREGEPSRIRELYTEREPCSTGANCSSWMAERFPGTTVTHSIEYGSDAASRARGNSAMKTYLDQLKLNR
;
A
#
# COMPACT_ATOMS: atom_id res chain seq x y z
N MET A 1 31.43 16.72 1.26
CA MET A 1 32.71 17.11 0.64
C MET A 1 32.80 16.54 -0.78
N THR A 2 32.15 17.19 -1.75
CA THR A 2 32.07 16.70 -3.13
C THR A 2 32.19 17.90 -4.07
N ASN A 3 33.42 18.41 -4.25
CA ASN A 3 33.64 19.51 -5.20
C ASN A 3 35.11 19.69 -5.65
N GLN A 4 35.93 18.64 -5.57
CA GLN A 4 37.31 18.70 -6.07
C GLN A 4 37.47 17.98 -7.42
N ILE A 5 36.78 16.86 -7.62
CA ILE A 5 36.80 16.12 -8.88
C ILE A 5 36.16 16.94 -10.01
N VAL A 6 35.04 17.61 -9.74
CA VAL A 6 34.34 18.48 -10.71
C VAL A 6 35.22 19.66 -11.12
N LYS A 7 35.87 20.32 -10.16
CA LYS A 7 36.78 21.45 -10.44
C LYS A 7 38.03 21.02 -11.21
N ALA A 8 38.59 19.85 -10.90
CA ALA A 8 39.75 19.32 -11.61
C ALA A 8 39.42 19.00 -13.08
N LEU A 9 38.22 18.49 -13.34
CA LEU A 9 37.73 18.17 -14.68
C LEU A 9 37.38 19.43 -15.50
N GLU A 10 36.79 20.47 -14.90
CA GLU A 10 36.53 21.76 -15.56
C GLU A 10 37.84 22.44 -16.01
N HIS A 11 38.88 22.40 -15.17
CA HIS A 11 40.20 22.93 -15.52
C HIS A 11 40.89 22.14 -16.64
N ALA A 12 40.71 20.81 -16.69
CA ALA A 12 41.22 19.99 -17.79
C ALA A 12 40.50 20.31 -19.10
N ALA A 13 39.17 20.46 -19.08
CA ALA A 13 38.36 20.79 -20.26
C ALA A 13 38.69 22.18 -20.84
N GLN A 14 38.95 23.18 -19.98
CA GLN A 14 39.38 24.52 -20.44
C GLN A 14 40.71 24.51 -21.19
N ARG A 15 41.62 23.59 -20.85
CA ARG A 15 42.92 23.47 -21.53
C ARG A 15 42.80 22.69 -22.85
N THR A 16 41.94 21.69 -22.93
CA THR A 16 41.75 20.86 -24.14
C THR A 16 40.85 21.53 -25.18
N GLY A 17 39.90 22.37 -24.77
CA GLY A 17 38.95 23.04 -25.66
C GLY A 17 39.54 24.12 -26.59
N LYS A 18 40.78 24.58 -26.34
CA LYS A 18 41.44 25.58 -27.19
C LYS A 18 42.00 25.02 -28.52
N ALA A 19 42.00 23.70 -28.72
CA ALA A 19 42.66 23.05 -29.85
C ALA A 19 41.72 22.25 -30.77
N VAL A 20 40.42 22.23 -30.52
CA VAL A 20 39.47 21.38 -31.27
C VAL A 20 38.26 22.23 -31.71
N GLY A 21 37.86 22.10 -32.97
CA GLY A 21 36.85 22.95 -33.62
C GLY A 21 35.51 23.05 -32.87
N GLU A 22 34.78 24.14 -33.13
CA GLU A 22 33.60 24.59 -32.36
C GLU A 22 32.55 23.49 -32.11
N ASP A 23 32.30 22.62 -33.10
CA ASP A 23 31.31 21.54 -33.00
C ASP A 23 31.73 20.41 -32.06
N VAL A 24 33.02 20.06 -32.02
CA VAL A 24 33.55 19.03 -31.12
C VAL A 24 33.68 19.60 -29.71
N GLY A 25 34.07 20.87 -29.58
CA GLY A 25 34.09 21.59 -28.29
C GLY A 25 32.69 21.65 -27.66
N LYS A 26 31.65 21.88 -28.47
CA LYS A 26 30.25 21.85 -28.04
C LYS A 26 29.81 20.46 -27.62
N ALA A 27 30.08 19.43 -28.42
CA ALA A 27 29.72 18.04 -28.09
C ALA A 27 30.37 17.55 -26.78
N VAL A 28 31.65 17.86 -26.57
CA VAL A 28 32.36 17.52 -25.33
C VAL A 28 31.77 18.27 -24.13
N LYS A 29 31.51 19.57 -24.28
CA LYS A 29 30.89 20.39 -23.23
C LYS A 29 29.49 19.88 -22.85
N ASP A 30 28.68 19.52 -23.83
CA ASP A 30 27.33 18.99 -23.63
C ASP A 30 27.38 17.61 -22.94
N LEU A 31 28.31 16.74 -23.34
CA LEU A 31 28.54 15.44 -22.69
C LEU A 31 28.95 15.60 -21.21
N TYR A 32 29.84 16.55 -20.90
CA TYR A 32 30.24 16.83 -19.52
C TYR A 32 29.09 17.42 -18.69
N HIS A 33 28.31 18.35 -19.25
CA HIS A 33 27.14 18.90 -18.58
C HIS A 33 26.09 17.82 -18.30
N ASP A 34 25.82 16.93 -19.26
CA ASP A 34 24.86 15.85 -19.08
C ASP A 34 25.36 14.78 -18.10
N THR A 35 26.65 14.45 -18.14
CA THR A 35 27.26 13.55 -17.14
C THR A 35 27.19 14.16 -15.74
N GLY A 36 27.47 15.46 -15.61
CA GLY A 36 27.35 16.20 -14.35
C GLY A 36 25.92 16.21 -13.80
N LYS A 37 24.91 16.44 -14.66
CA LYS A 37 23.49 16.36 -14.28
C LYS A 37 23.09 14.95 -13.82
N ARG A 38 23.58 13.90 -14.49
CA ARG A 38 23.31 12.51 -14.10
C ARG A 38 23.95 12.15 -12.76
N LEU A 39 25.21 12.54 -12.55
CA LEU A 39 25.89 12.32 -11.26
C LEU A 39 25.21 13.08 -10.12
N LYS A 40 24.78 14.32 -10.36
CA LYS A 40 23.98 15.09 -9.40
C LYS A 40 22.69 14.36 -9.05
N ARG A 41 21.95 13.85 -10.04
CA ARG A 41 20.73 13.06 -9.82
C ARG A 41 20.99 11.80 -9.00
N VAL A 42 22.09 11.08 -9.25
CA VAL A 42 22.46 9.89 -8.45
C VAL A 42 22.77 10.28 -7.01
N ALA A 43 23.51 11.37 -6.79
CA ALA A 43 23.81 11.87 -5.46
C ALA A 43 22.54 12.31 -4.71
N ASP A 44 21.64 13.02 -5.38
CA ASP A 44 20.34 13.45 -4.83
C ASP A 44 19.48 12.22 -4.47
N ASN A 45 19.42 11.22 -5.34
CA ASN A 45 18.72 9.96 -5.07
C ASN A 45 19.32 9.20 -3.87
N HIS A 46 20.64 9.18 -3.73
CA HIS A 46 21.30 8.50 -2.62
C HIS A 46 21.05 9.23 -1.30
N ALA A 47 21.12 10.56 -1.30
CA ALA A 47 20.80 11.37 -0.14
C ALA A 47 19.32 11.21 0.28
N GLU A 48 18.40 11.15 -0.69
CA GLU A 48 16.98 10.89 -0.43
C GLU A 48 16.75 9.48 0.14
N ASN A 49 17.41 8.45 -0.42
CA ASN A 49 17.32 7.09 0.09
C ASN A 49 17.92 6.96 1.49
N ASP A 50 19.08 7.55 1.74
CA ASP A 50 19.74 7.52 3.04
C ASP A 50 18.90 8.24 4.09
N ALA A 51 18.27 9.37 3.75
CA ALA A 51 17.33 10.06 4.63
C ALA A 51 16.09 9.21 4.94
N LYS A 52 15.54 8.49 3.95
CA LYS A 52 14.44 7.54 4.16
C LYS A 52 14.84 6.40 5.09
N HIS A 53 16.01 5.81 4.87
CA HIS A 53 16.53 4.73 5.72
C HIS A 53 16.86 5.20 7.13
N ALA A 54 17.42 6.40 7.29
CA ALA A 54 17.66 6.99 8.61
C ALA A 54 16.34 7.20 9.37
N ALA A 55 15.30 7.71 8.71
CA ALA A 55 13.98 7.87 9.31
C ALA A 55 13.33 6.51 9.67
N GLU A 56 13.52 5.48 8.84
CA GLU A 56 13.04 4.13 9.09
C GLU A 56 13.74 3.48 10.30
N LEU A 57 15.07 3.61 10.40
CA LEU A 57 15.85 3.13 11.54
C LEU A 57 15.48 3.87 12.82
N GLU A 58 15.28 5.20 12.75
CA GLU A 58 14.84 5.99 13.89
C GLU A 58 13.43 5.61 14.34
N ARG A 59 12.53 5.30 13.41
CA ARG A 59 11.18 4.77 13.70
C ARG A 59 11.26 3.41 14.40
N LEU A 60 12.07 2.49 13.88
CA LEU A 60 12.27 1.16 14.47
C LEU A 60 12.89 1.26 15.88
N ALA A 61 13.85 2.15 16.08
CA ALA A 61 14.51 2.37 17.37
C ALA A 61 13.56 2.98 18.42
N LYS A 62 12.63 3.85 18.00
CA LYS A 62 11.65 4.51 18.88
C LYS A 62 10.40 3.66 19.16
N ARG A 63 10.21 2.53 18.49
CA ARG A 63 9.02 1.69 18.69
C ARG A 63 9.15 0.92 20.02
N PRO A 64 8.26 1.13 21.01
CA PRO A 64 8.31 0.38 22.26
C PRO A 64 8.12 -1.11 21.97
N ARG A 65 8.97 -1.97 22.58
CA ARG A 65 8.89 -3.44 22.54
C ARG A 65 7.75 -4.00 23.42
N THR A 66 6.66 -3.26 23.57
CA THR A 66 5.38 -3.82 24.01
C THR A 66 4.86 -4.71 22.89
N GLU A 67 4.30 -5.89 23.21
CA GLU A 67 3.78 -6.84 22.22
C GLU A 67 3.11 -6.10 21.05
N SER A 68 3.76 -6.10 19.89
CA SER A 68 3.26 -5.39 18.71
C SER A 68 1.86 -5.92 18.40
N THR A 69 0.90 -5.02 18.18
CA THR A 69 -0.46 -5.36 17.75
C THR A 69 -0.41 -6.51 16.74
N PRO A 70 -1.00 -7.68 17.05
CA PRO A 70 -0.91 -8.84 16.17
C PRO A 70 -1.43 -8.50 14.78
N VAL A 71 -0.72 -8.97 13.77
CA VAL A 71 -1.14 -8.84 12.37
C VAL A 71 -1.61 -10.21 11.89
N TYR A 72 -2.82 -10.27 11.37
CA TYR A 72 -3.37 -11.43 10.70
C TYR A 72 -3.47 -11.15 9.21
N HIS A 73 -3.30 -12.19 8.41
CA HIS A 73 -3.37 -12.13 6.97
C HIS A 73 -4.43 -13.10 6.45
N MET A 74 -5.40 -12.57 5.71
CA MET A 74 -6.37 -13.34 4.97
C MET A 74 -5.84 -13.66 3.58
N ALA A 75 -5.61 -14.95 3.32
CA ALA A 75 -5.16 -15.45 2.03
C ALA A 75 -6.30 -15.45 0.98
N ASP A 76 -5.93 -15.75 -0.26
CA ASP A 76 -6.83 -15.76 -1.42
C ASP A 76 -7.98 -16.77 -1.33
N ASP A 77 -7.80 -17.85 -0.59
CA ASP A 77 -8.82 -18.86 -0.29
C ASP A 77 -9.75 -18.44 0.85
N GLY A 78 -9.40 -17.38 1.58
CA GLY A 78 -10.12 -16.86 2.74
C GLY A 78 -9.63 -17.41 4.08
N SER A 79 -8.61 -18.26 4.10
CA SER A 79 -7.95 -18.69 5.35
C SER A 79 -7.26 -17.51 6.01
N ILE A 80 -7.33 -17.44 7.34
CA ILE A 80 -6.66 -16.41 8.14
C ILE A 80 -5.50 -17.07 8.89
N ARG A 81 -4.30 -16.47 8.77
CA ARG A 81 -3.08 -16.90 9.47
C ARG A 81 -2.43 -15.72 10.15
N ARG A 82 -1.60 -15.97 11.17
CA ARG A 82 -0.79 -14.92 11.79
C ARG A 82 0.34 -14.53 10.84
N LEU A 83 0.53 -13.24 10.61
CA LEU A 83 1.62 -12.70 9.82
C LEU A 83 2.71 -12.20 10.76
N ASN A 84 3.86 -12.84 10.71
CA ASN A 84 4.99 -12.53 11.58
C ASN A 84 5.82 -11.36 11.01
N PRO A 85 6.54 -10.61 11.86
CA PRO A 85 7.41 -9.51 11.42
C PRO A 85 8.50 -9.93 10.42
N ASP A 86 8.91 -11.19 10.43
CA ASP A 86 9.88 -11.78 9.49
C ASP A 86 9.24 -12.18 8.14
N ARG A 87 7.97 -11.79 7.92
CA ARG A 87 7.15 -12.04 6.71
C ARG A 87 6.75 -13.51 6.54
N THR A 88 6.92 -14.35 7.56
CA THR A 88 6.39 -15.71 7.56
C THR A 88 4.95 -15.74 8.08
N HIS A 89 4.25 -16.85 7.80
CA HIS A 89 2.94 -17.12 8.38
C HIS A 89 3.03 -18.21 9.44
N SER A 90 2.29 -18.05 10.52
CA SER A 90 2.03 -19.10 11.51
C SER A 90 0.55 -19.46 11.54
N GLU A 91 0.25 -20.70 11.89
CA GLU A 91 -1.11 -21.12 12.19
C GLU A 91 -1.66 -20.34 13.40
N LEU A 92 -2.98 -20.15 13.42
CA LEU A 92 -3.65 -19.48 14.53
C LEU A 92 -3.58 -20.36 15.78
N THR A 93 -3.23 -19.77 16.91
CA THR A 93 -3.42 -20.37 18.24
C THR A 93 -4.88 -20.23 18.70
N ASP A 94 -5.24 -20.88 19.80
CA ASP A 94 -6.57 -20.69 20.42
C ASP A 94 -6.76 -19.25 20.91
N ALA A 95 -5.71 -18.61 21.41
CA ALA A 95 -5.74 -17.21 21.79
C ALA A 95 -5.96 -16.28 20.57
N ASP A 96 -5.35 -16.60 19.42
CA ASP A 96 -5.58 -15.84 18.19
C ASP A 96 -7.03 -16.02 17.69
N ARG A 97 -7.55 -17.26 17.72
CA ARG A 97 -8.96 -17.56 17.37
C ARG A 97 -9.94 -16.83 18.29
N ALA A 98 -9.71 -16.87 19.59
CA ALA A 98 -10.51 -16.14 20.56
C ALA A 98 -10.46 -14.62 20.31
N LYS A 99 -9.27 -14.07 20.00
CA LYS A 99 -9.11 -12.65 19.69
C LYS A 99 -9.85 -12.23 18.41
N LEU A 100 -9.75 -13.05 17.36
CA LEU A 100 -10.53 -12.84 16.13
C LEU A 100 -12.02 -12.85 16.44
N GLY A 101 -12.48 -13.83 17.25
CA GLY A 101 -13.89 -13.99 17.62
C GLY A 101 -14.77 -13.98 16.38
N LEU A 102 -14.39 -14.81 15.40
CA LEU A 102 -15.15 -15.03 14.17
C LEU A 102 -15.54 -16.50 14.14
N ASP A 103 -16.83 -16.75 13.99
CA ASP A 103 -17.30 -18.11 13.79
C ASP A 103 -16.78 -18.69 12.48
N SER A 104 -16.65 -20.02 12.44
CA SER A 104 -16.21 -20.72 11.24
C SER A 104 -17.08 -20.44 10.01
N SER A 105 -18.38 -20.15 10.22
CA SER A 105 -19.33 -19.72 9.19
C SER A 105 -19.12 -18.29 8.71
N SER A 106 -18.56 -17.42 9.56
CA SER A 106 -18.28 -16.01 9.25
C SER A 106 -16.94 -15.86 8.53
N MET A 107 -15.99 -16.75 8.81
CA MET A 107 -14.68 -16.77 8.15
C MET A 107 -14.76 -17.08 6.64
N GLY A 108 -13.70 -16.69 5.93
CA GLY A 108 -13.56 -16.95 4.50
C GLY A 108 -13.88 -15.76 3.61
N ARG A 109 -13.42 -15.83 2.36
CA ARG A 109 -13.61 -14.78 1.36
C ARG A 109 -15.10 -14.59 0.98
N PRO A 110 -15.49 -13.41 0.48
CA PRO A 110 -16.80 -13.19 -0.11
C PRO A 110 -17.17 -14.22 -1.20
N ARG A 111 -18.42 -14.69 -1.16
CA ARG A 111 -18.97 -15.57 -2.20
C ARG A 111 -19.60 -14.75 -3.33
N PRO A 112 -19.65 -15.26 -4.57
CA PRO A 112 -20.40 -14.61 -5.65
C PRO A 112 -21.85 -14.36 -5.23
N GLY A 113 -22.33 -13.15 -5.43
CA GLY A 113 -23.72 -12.80 -5.12
C GLY A 113 -24.01 -12.46 -3.66
N GLU A 114 -23.07 -12.66 -2.75
CA GLU A 114 -23.25 -12.45 -1.31
C GLU A 114 -23.65 -11.01 -0.95
N GLN A 115 -24.67 -10.87 -0.10
CA GLN A 115 -25.26 -9.57 0.20
C GLN A 115 -24.37 -8.67 1.06
N HIS A 116 -23.68 -9.22 2.07
CA HIS A 116 -22.76 -8.45 2.92
C HIS A 116 -21.61 -7.83 2.11
N ALA A 117 -21.16 -8.51 1.05
CA ALA A 117 -20.14 -8.01 0.14
C ALA A 117 -20.69 -7.05 -0.93
N LYS A 118 -21.97 -6.67 -0.87
CA LYS A 118 -22.62 -5.71 -1.78
C LYS A 118 -23.09 -4.48 -1.02
N LEU A 119 -23.31 -3.40 -1.78
CA LEU A 119 -24.02 -2.22 -1.30
C LEU A 119 -25.39 -2.60 -0.71
N LYS A 120 -25.87 -1.85 0.27
CA LYS A 120 -27.19 -2.10 0.87
C LYS A 120 -28.26 -2.04 -0.20
N ASN A 121 -29.18 -3.01 -0.17
CA ASN A 121 -30.38 -3.00 -1.00
C ASN A 121 -31.52 -2.23 -0.30
N ARG A 122 -32.72 -2.18 -0.91
CA ARG A 122 -33.86 -1.46 -0.31
C ARG A 122 -34.29 -2.03 1.04
N SER A 123 -34.30 -3.35 1.20
CA SER A 123 -34.67 -4.00 2.47
C SER A 123 -33.65 -3.76 3.59
N GLU A 124 -32.40 -3.44 3.23
CA GLU A 124 -31.34 -3.08 4.18
C GLU A 124 -31.24 -1.55 4.42
N GLY A 125 -32.20 -0.77 3.93
CA GLY A 125 -32.23 0.68 4.14
C GLY A 125 -31.28 1.46 3.23
N ARG A 126 -31.16 1.07 1.96
CA ARG A 126 -30.46 1.89 0.94
C ARG A 126 -30.90 3.35 1.01
N THR A 127 -29.93 4.26 1.08
CA THR A 127 -30.17 5.71 0.96
C THR A 127 -29.99 6.19 -0.48
N ASP A 128 -30.56 7.35 -0.79
CA ASP A 128 -30.39 8.06 -2.06
C ASP A 128 -30.29 9.58 -1.82
N PRO A 129 -29.16 10.24 -2.14
CA PRO A 129 -27.93 9.66 -2.67
C PRO A 129 -27.25 8.69 -1.69
N ARG A 130 -26.44 7.77 -2.22
CA ARG A 130 -25.61 6.90 -1.37
C ARG A 130 -24.51 7.73 -0.71
N PRO A 131 -24.23 7.54 0.58
CA PRO A 131 -23.08 8.18 1.21
C PRO A 131 -21.80 7.64 0.58
N THR A 132 -20.72 8.38 0.73
CA THR A 132 -19.38 7.93 0.34
C THR A 132 -18.47 8.10 1.55
N ALA A 133 -17.63 7.11 1.82
CA ALA A 133 -16.63 7.22 2.87
C ALA A 133 -15.59 8.24 2.41
N SER A 134 -15.41 9.33 3.16
CA SER A 134 -14.24 10.18 3.00
C SER A 134 -13.01 9.38 3.38
N SER A 135 -11.92 9.54 2.63
CA SER A 135 -10.66 8.93 2.97
C SER A 135 -9.53 9.94 2.93
N SER A 136 -8.63 9.87 3.92
CA SER A 136 -7.48 10.76 4.01
C SER A 136 -6.24 10.10 3.42
N GLN A 137 -5.52 10.83 2.57
CA GLN A 137 -4.29 10.32 1.99
C GLN A 137 -3.16 10.33 3.03
N VAL A 138 -2.44 9.21 3.14
CA VAL A 138 -1.24 9.02 3.97
C VAL A 138 -0.11 8.47 3.11
N ALA A 139 1.13 8.82 3.43
CA ALA A 139 2.27 8.26 2.71
C ALA A 139 2.35 6.73 2.91
N VAL A 140 2.88 6.04 1.90
CA VAL A 140 2.98 4.58 1.95
C VAL A 140 3.93 4.17 3.08
N GLY A 141 3.50 3.21 3.90
CA GLY A 141 4.31 2.65 4.99
C GLY A 141 4.52 3.59 6.17
N THR A 142 3.85 4.75 6.24
CA THR A 142 4.02 5.71 7.36
C THR A 142 3.07 5.48 8.53
N THR A 143 2.09 4.59 8.36
CA THR A 143 1.17 4.16 9.41
C THR A 143 1.36 2.67 9.67
N ASP A 144 0.97 2.17 10.84
CA ASP A 144 1.04 0.73 11.14
C ASP A 144 0.16 -0.11 10.19
N LEU A 145 -1.00 0.41 9.80
CA LEU A 145 -1.88 -0.21 8.80
C LEU A 145 -1.20 -0.29 7.41
N SER A 146 -0.62 0.81 6.92
CA SER A 146 0.10 0.78 5.65
C SER A 146 1.36 -0.09 5.69
N GLU A 147 2.09 -0.11 6.80
CA GLU A 147 3.21 -1.03 7.04
C GLU A 147 2.74 -2.50 7.04
N ALA A 148 1.59 -2.81 7.63
CA ALA A 148 1.03 -4.16 7.62
C ALA A 148 0.68 -4.65 6.20
N THR A 149 0.21 -3.76 5.31
CA THR A 149 0.01 -4.11 3.89
C THR A 149 1.31 -4.38 3.15
N GLN A 150 2.38 -3.62 3.44
CA GLN A 150 3.71 -3.88 2.90
C GLN A 150 4.25 -5.23 3.36
N LEU A 151 4.11 -5.52 4.66
CA LEU A 151 4.52 -6.80 5.24
C LEU A 151 3.80 -7.97 4.55
N ALA A 152 2.49 -7.87 4.34
CA ALA A 152 1.71 -8.90 3.66
C ALA A 152 2.11 -9.05 2.20
N ARG A 153 2.37 -7.95 1.47
CA ARG A 153 2.90 -8.03 0.10
C ARG A 153 4.23 -8.76 0.01
N HIS A 154 5.13 -8.51 0.97
CA HIS A 154 6.42 -9.19 1.03
C HIS A 154 6.25 -10.68 1.28
N ALA A 155 5.40 -11.06 2.23
CA ALA A 155 5.07 -12.45 2.54
C ALA A 155 4.49 -13.18 1.31
N ASP A 156 3.57 -12.54 0.60
CA ASP A 156 2.94 -13.08 -0.61
C ASP A 156 3.82 -12.99 -1.87
N ARG A 157 4.97 -12.30 -1.80
CA ARG A 157 5.80 -11.92 -2.96
C ARG A 157 4.99 -11.23 -4.08
N SER A 158 4.00 -10.43 -3.68
CA SER A 158 3.01 -9.85 -4.57
C SER A 158 3.33 -8.40 -4.92
N TYR A 159 4.02 -8.19 -6.05
CA TYR A 159 4.50 -6.88 -6.52
C TYR A 159 3.89 -6.46 -7.87
N GLY A 160 2.79 -7.10 -8.27
CA GLY A 160 2.17 -6.93 -9.59
C GLY A 160 2.81 -7.80 -10.67
N THR A 161 2.12 -7.90 -11.80
CA THR A 161 2.47 -8.75 -12.94
C THR A 161 2.52 -7.90 -14.20
N ARG A 162 3.42 -8.27 -15.12
CA ARG A 162 3.50 -7.71 -16.47
C ARG A 162 3.11 -8.79 -17.46
N ASN A 163 2.19 -8.49 -18.38
CA ASN A 163 1.93 -9.38 -19.51
C ASN A 163 3.06 -9.25 -20.56
N ALA A 164 2.99 -10.05 -21.63
CA ALA A 164 3.99 -10.04 -22.71
C ALA A 164 4.12 -8.66 -23.39
N ASP A 165 3.04 -7.89 -23.43
CA ASP A 165 2.97 -6.56 -24.03
C ASP A 165 3.48 -5.45 -23.08
N GLY A 166 3.85 -5.80 -21.85
CA GLY A 166 4.39 -4.88 -20.84
C GLY A 166 3.34 -4.21 -19.96
N ASP A 167 2.05 -4.49 -20.17
CA ASP A 167 0.96 -3.96 -19.35
C ASP A 167 1.07 -4.45 -17.92
N PHE A 168 0.98 -3.49 -17.00
CA PHE A 168 1.08 -3.75 -15.58
C PHE A 168 -0.30 -3.94 -14.95
N THR A 169 -0.43 -5.02 -14.19
CA THR A 169 -1.60 -5.26 -13.34
C THR A 169 -1.15 -5.58 -11.92
N SER A 170 -1.94 -5.20 -10.92
CA SER A 170 -1.68 -5.57 -9.53
C SER A 170 -2.96 -5.71 -8.74
N ASN A 171 -2.95 -6.63 -7.78
CA ASN A 171 -3.96 -6.66 -6.72
C ASN A 171 -3.77 -5.45 -5.80
N ASN A 172 -4.85 -4.95 -5.22
CA ASN A 172 -4.82 -3.95 -4.14
C ASN A 172 -4.86 -4.64 -2.77
N TYR A 173 -4.11 -4.15 -1.78
CA TYR A 173 -4.20 -4.61 -0.39
C TYR A 173 -4.94 -3.57 0.45
N ALA A 174 -5.61 -4.08 1.49
CA ALA A 174 -6.20 -3.27 2.54
C ALA A 174 -5.88 -3.90 3.90
N SER A 175 -5.90 -3.08 4.94
CA SER A 175 -5.74 -3.52 6.32
C SER A 175 -6.73 -2.80 7.22
N ALA A 176 -7.30 -3.50 8.19
CA ALA A 176 -8.23 -2.96 9.15
C ALA A 176 -7.66 -3.07 10.57
N ARG A 177 -7.77 -2.00 11.37
CA ARG A 177 -7.65 -2.10 12.82
C ARG A 177 -8.98 -2.58 13.37
N VAL A 178 -8.94 -3.69 14.09
CA VAL A 178 -10.12 -4.36 14.62
C VAL A 178 -10.00 -4.49 16.13
N THR A 179 -11.06 -4.12 16.86
CA THR A 179 -11.17 -4.45 18.28
C THR A 179 -11.32 -5.96 18.45
N GLY A 180 -10.44 -6.58 19.23
CA GLY A 180 -10.53 -7.99 19.60
C GLY A 180 -11.85 -8.33 20.28
N ALA A 181 -12.35 -9.55 20.07
CA ALA A 181 -13.55 -10.01 20.76
C ALA A 181 -13.30 -10.09 22.26
N ASP A 182 -14.37 -9.93 23.05
CA ASP A 182 -14.35 -10.05 24.52
C ASP A 182 -13.26 -9.23 25.23
N GLY A 183 -12.89 -8.07 24.65
CA GLY A 183 -11.87 -7.19 25.22
C GLY A 183 -10.43 -7.71 25.10
N SER A 184 -10.17 -8.70 24.25
CA SER A 184 -8.83 -9.28 24.01
C SER A 184 -7.81 -8.33 23.36
N GLY A 185 -8.15 -7.04 23.21
CA GLY A 185 -7.30 -6.00 22.64
C GLY A 185 -7.25 -6.02 21.11
N ASP A 186 -6.83 -4.89 20.54
CA ASP A 186 -6.86 -4.66 19.10
C ASP A 186 -5.91 -5.59 18.32
N PHE A 187 -6.24 -5.80 17.05
CA PHE A 187 -5.39 -6.45 16.06
C PHE A 187 -5.50 -5.77 14.69
N VAL A 188 -4.59 -6.12 13.77
CA VAL A 188 -4.66 -5.71 12.37
C VAL A 188 -5.00 -6.92 11.51
N LEU A 189 -6.00 -6.81 10.64
CA LEU A 189 -6.31 -7.81 9.61
C LEU A 189 -5.96 -7.24 8.25
N VAL A 190 -5.12 -7.96 7.49
CA VAL A 190 -4.70 -7.58 6.13
C VAL A 190 -5.28 -8.56 5.14
N GLY A 191 -5.68 -8.08 3.96
CA GLY A 191 -6.11 -8.92 2.86
C GLY A 191 -5.98 -8.21 1.52
N ARG A 192 -5.98 -8.99 0.44
CA ARG A 192 -5.82 -8.47 -0.92
C ARG A 192 -7.01 -8.76 -1.80
N SER A 193 -7.15 -7.92 -2.82
CA SER A 193 -8.11 -8.13 -3.90
C SER A 193 -7.80 -9.44 -4.63
N ASN A 194 -8.84 -10.17 -5.00
CA ASN A 194 -8.73 -11.42 -5.74
C ASN A 194 -9.98 -11.67 -6.60
N GLY A 195 -9.79 -11.65 -7.93
CA GLY A 195 -10.87 -11.76 -8.90
C GLY A 195 -11.83 -10.58 -8.78
N PHE A 196 -13.14 -10.87 -8.66
CA PHE A 196 -14.17 -9.83 -8.51
C PHE A 196 -14.20 -9.16 -7.13
N ARG A 197 -13.36 -9.61 -6.17
CA ARG A 197 -13.40 -9.16 -4.78
C ARG A 197 -12.33 -8.12 -4.53
N HIS A 198 -12.76 -6.95 -4.09
CA HIS A 198 -11.87 -5.88 -3.65
C HIS A 198 -11.39 -6.16 -2.21
N SER A 199 -10.18 -5.73 -1.90
CA SER A 199 -9.50 -5.94 -0.61
C SER A 199 -10.31 -5.51 0.61
N GLU A 200 -11.01 -4.39 0.52
CA GLU A 200 -11.87 -3.84 1.57
C GLU A 200 -13.02 -4.80 1.88
N ARG A 201 -13.57 -5.43 0.84
CA ARG A 201 -14.63 -6.45 0.97
C ARG A 201 -14.10 -7.77 1.48
N MET A 202 -12.86 -8.13 1.16
CA MET A 202 -12.23 -9.34 1.68
C MET A 202 -12.15 -9.28 3.21
N ILE A 203 -11.63 -8.19 3.77
CA ILE A 203 -11.40 -8.07 5.20
C ILE A 203 -12.63 -7.62 5.99
N GLY A 204 -13.56 -6.87 5.39
CA GLY A 204 -14.76 -6.40 6.08
C GLY A 204 -15.91 -7.42 6.14
N THR A 205 -16.06 -8.26 5.11
CA THR A 205 -17.22 -9.17 5.01
C THR A 205 -17.34 -10.16 6.20
N PRO A 206 -16.26 -10.74 6.74
CA PRO A 206 -16.37 -11.62 7.91
C PRO A 206 -17.05 -10.95 9.11
N PHE A 207 -16.73 -9.68 9.40
CA PHE A 207 -17.34 -8.94 10.52
C PHE A 207 -18.80 -8.56 10.24
N LEU A 208 -19.18 -8.39 8.97
CA LEU A 208 -20.58 -8.21 8.61
C LEU A 208 -21.40 -9.48 8.77
N ARG A 209 -20.80 -10.66 8.49
CA ARG A 209 -21.45 -11.97 8.72
C ARG A 209 -21.62 -12.25 10.20
N GLU A 210 -20.60 -11.90 10.98
CA GLU A 210 -20.60 -12.02 12.44
C GLU A 210 -21.62 -11.07 13.10
N GLY A 211 -22.08 -10.04 12.38
CA GLY A 211 -23.00 -9.03 12.94
C GLY A 211 -22.30 -7.94 13.74
N GLU A 212 -20.97 -7.85 13.64
CA GLU A 212 -20.10 -6.98 14.45
C GLU A 212 -19.29 -5.98 13.60
N PRO A 213 -19.90 -5.20 12.69
CA PRO A 213 -19.15 -4.28 11.82
C PRO A 213 -18.45 -3.16 12.59
N SER A 214 -18.96 -2.76 13.76
CA SER A 214 -18.39 -1.71 14.61
C SER A 214 -17.00 -2.04 15.16
N ARG A 215 -16.61 -3.32 15.12
CA ARG A 215 -15.27 -3.75 15.54
C ARG A 215 -14.18 -3.21 14.61
N ILE A 216 -14.49 -2.92 13.34
CA ILE A 216 -13.53 -2.27 12.42
C ILE A 216 -13.51 -0.76 12.71
N ARG A 217 -12.46 -0.27 13.37
CA ARG A 217 -12.34 1.15 13.76
C ARG A 217 -11.61 1.99 12.72
N GLU A 218 -10.62 1.40 12.07
CA GLU A 218 -9.83 2.05 11.03
C GLU A 218 -9.65 1.10 9.85
N LEU A 219 -9.66 1.64 8.63
CA LEU A 219 -9.40 0.90 7.41
C LEU A 219 -8.41 1.69 6.54
N TYR A 220 -7.33 1.04 6.17
CA TYR A 220 -6.39 1.51 5.17
C TYR A 220 -6.56 0.70 3.89
N THR A 221 -6.53 1.36 2.74
CA THR A 221 -6.43 0.73 1.42
C THR A 221 -5.31 1.37 0.63
N GLU A 222 -4.48 0.58 -0.06
CA GLU A 222 -3.32 1.17 -0.76
C GLU A 222 -3.73 2.20 -1.80
N ARG A 223 -4.77 1.90 -2.58
CA ARG A 223 -5.42 2.83 -3.50
C ARG A 223 -6.70 3.38 -2.87
N GLU A 224 -7.00 4.64 -3.18
CA GLU A 224 -8.25 5.29 -2.80
C GLU A 224 -9.46 4.40 -3.11
N PRO A 225 -10.42 4.27 -2.19
CA PRO A 225 -11.59 3.41 -2.39
C PRO A 225 -12.33 3.80 -3.67
N CYS A 226 -12.62 2.82 -4.53
CA CYS A 226 -13.29 3.14 -5.79
C CYS A 226 -14.70 3.72 -5.57
N SER A 227 -15.07 4.70 -6.39
CA SER A 227 -16.42 5.32 -6.43
C SER A 227 -17.28 4.80 -7.58
N THR A 228 -16.70 4.01 -8.48
CA THR A 228 -17.35 3.41 -9.65
C THR A 228 -17.33 1.89 -9.59
N GLY A 229 -18.21 1.23 -10.35
CA GLY A 229 -18.31 -0.23 -10.40
C GLY A 229 -18.71 -0.83 -9.05
N ALA A 230 -17.79 -1.53 -8.40
CA ALA A 230 -18.02 -2.08 -7.06
C ALA A 230 -18.41 -0.97 -6.05
N ASN A 231 -17.86 0.24 -6.20
CA ASN A 231 -18.10 1.38 -5.33
C ASN A 231 -17.81 1.07 -3.85
N CYS A 232 -16.54 0.81 -3.54
CA CYS A 232 -16.06 0.56 -2.19
C CYS A 232 -16.30 1.75 -1.26
N SER A 233 -16.21 2.99 -1.77
CA SER A 233 -16.44 4.18 -0.94
C SER A 233 -17.85 4.22 -0.36
N SER A 234 -18.89 3.96 -1.16
CA SER A 234 -20.25 3.84 -0.64
C SER A 234 -20.46 2.57 0.19
N TRP A 235 -19.83 1.46 -0.18
CA TRP A 235 -19.96 0.21 0.58
C TRP A 235 -19.44 0.37 2.01
N MET A 236 -18.28 1.01 2.18
CA MET A 236 -17.74 1.27 3.52
C MET A 236 -18.61 2.23 4.32
N ALA A 237 -19.07 3.34 3.72
CA ALA A 237 -19.94 4.29 4.43
C ALA A 237 -21.26 3.65 4.91
N GLU A 238 -21.82 2.73 4.12
CA GLU A 238 -23.07 2.06 4.45
C GLU A 238 -22.90 0.92 5.46
N ARG A 239 -21.82 0.15 5.34
CA ARG A 239 -21.59 -1.10 6.09
C ARG A 239 -20.77 -0.91 7.35
N PHE A 240 -19.91 0.10 7.39
CA PHE A 240 -19.00 0.41 8.49
C PHE A 240 -19.09 1.90 8.86
N PRO A 241 -20.28 2.38 9.26
CA PRO A 241 -20.42 3.77 9.70
C PRO A 241 -19.53 4.02 10.92
N GLY A 242 -18.74 5.09 10.88
CA GLY A 242 -17.82 5.46 11.96
C GLY A 242 -16.39 4.95 11.80
N THR A 243 -16.10 4.12 10.80
CA THR A 243 -14.71 3.70 10.49
C THR A 243 -13.94 4.85 9.85
N THR A 244 -12.74 5.13 10.37
CA THR A 244 -11.82 6.08 9.73
C THR A 244 -11.12 5.42 8.56
N VAL A 245 -11.17 6.04 7.38
CA VAL A 245 -10.58 5.47 6.15
C VAL A 245 -9.37 6.27 5.71
N THR A 246 -8.29 5.58 5.39
CA THR A 246 -7.08 6.18 4.81
C THR A 246 -6.65 5.45 3.54
N HIS A 247 -5.92 6.14 2.68
CA HIS A 247 -5.32 5.54 1.49
C HIS A 247 -3.95 6.13 1.17
N SER A 248 -3.16 5.52 0.29
CA SER A 248 -1.87 6.11 -0.11
C SER A 248 -1.79 6.61 -1.54
N ILE A 249 -2.43 5.92 -2.47
CA ILE A 249 -2.36 6.22 -3.89
C ILE A 249 -3.72 6.69 -4.37
N GLU A 250 -3.76 7.88 -4.97
CA GLU A 250 -4.97 8.40 -5.63
C GLU A 250 -5.54 7.36 -6.59
N TYR A 251 -6.86 7.24 -6.65
CA TYR A 251 -7.52 6.50 -7.72
C TYR A 251 -8.58 7.36 -8.42
N GLY A 252 -9.27 8.21 -7.64
CA GLY A 252 -10.23 9.19 -8.13
C GLY A 252 -11.45 8.60 -8.83
N SER A 253 -12.28 9.48 -9.39
CA SER A 253 -13.54 9.15 -10.06
C SER A 253 -13.43 9.13 -11.59
N ASP A 254 -12.40 9.74 -12.16
CA ASP A 254 -12.22 9.90 -13.61
C ASP A 254 -11.09 9.01 -14.18
N ALA A 255 -10.97 8.97 -15.51
CA ALA A 255 -9.98 8.14 -16.17
C ALA A 255 -8.54 8.63 -15.97
N ALA A 256 -8.33 9.95 -15.86
CA ALA A 256 -7.01 10.54 -15.71
C ALA A 256 -6.45 10.30 -14.29
N SER A 257 -7.27 10.45 -13.25
CA SER A 257 -6.91 10.09 -11.87
C SER A 257 -6.57 8.60 -11.75
N ARG A 258 -7.38 7.72 -12.34
CA ARG A 258 -7.07 6.28 -12.37
C ARG A 258 -5.75 5.97 -13.08
N ALA A 259 -5.46 6.65 -14.20
CA ALA A 259 -4.20 6.47 -14.92
C ALA A 259 -2.98 6.91 -14.09
N ARG A 260 -3.07 8.08 -13.42
CA ARG A 260 -2.03 8.55 -12.48
C ARG A 260 -1.83 7.55 -11.33
N GLY A 261 -2.92 7.13 -10.70
CA GLY A 261 -2.91 6.15 -9.62
C GLY A 261 -2.29 4.81 -10.02
N ASN A 262 -2.63 4.29 -11.20
CA ASN A 262 -2.03 3.08 -11.75
C ASN A 262 -0.52 3.22 -11.97
N SER A 263 -0.06 4.36 -12.50
CA SER A 263 1.36 4.64 -12.69
C SER A 263 2.12 4.77 -11.35
N ALA A 264 1.52 5.45 -10.37
CA ALA A 264 2.08 5.58 -9.02
C ALA A 264 2.18 4.22 -8.32
N MET A 265 1.13 3.39 -8.42
CA MET A 265 1.14 2.02 -7.88
C MET A 265 2.21 1.15 -8.52
N LYS A 266 2.38 1.24 -9.84
CA LYS A 266 3.46 0.53 -10.54
C LYS A 266 4.82 0.92 -9.98
N THR A 267 5.08 2.23 -9.87
CA THR A 267 6.35 2.75 -9.34
C THR A 267 6.60 2.28 -7.91
N TYR A 268 5.58 2.37 -7.06
CA TYR A 268 5.66 1.91 -5.68
C TYR A 268 5.95 0.40 -5.60
N LEU A 269 5.25 -0.45 -6.35
CA LEU A 269 5.49 -1.89 -6.29
C LEU A 269 6.83 -2.32 -6.90
N ASP A 270 7.29 -1.62 -7.95
CA ASP A 270 8.64 -1.79 -8.49
C ASP A 270 9.69 -1.48 -7.41
N GLN A 271 9.51 -0.39 -6.63
CA GLN A 271 10.40 -0.04 -5.51
C GLN A 271 10.30 -1.03 -4.34
N LEU A 272 9.09 -1.41 -3.92
CA LEU A 272 8.87 -2.35 -2.83
C LEU A 272 9.55 -3.70 -3.11
N LYS A 273 9.53 -4.16 -4.36
CA LYS A 273 10.20 -5.40 -4.78
C LYS A 273 11.73 -5.34 -4.62
N LEU A 274 12.34 -4.17 -4.79
CA LEU A 274 13.78 -3.97 -4.62
C LEU A 274 14.19 -4.01 -3.14
N ASN A 275 13.29 -3.62 -2.23
CA ASN A 275 13.52 -3.58 -0.78
C ASN A 275 13.16 -4.90 -0.06
N ARG A 276 13.20 -6.01 -0.78
CA ARG A 276 12.94 -7.37 -0.25
C ARG A 276 14.04 -7.85 0.69
#